data_AF-A0A1Y9HA99-F1
#
_entry.id   AF-A0A1Y9HA99-F1
#
_cell.length_a   1.000
_cell.length_b   1.000
_cell.length_c   1.000
_cell.angle_alpha   90.00
_cell.angle_beta   90.00
_cell.angle_gamma   90.00
#
_symmetry.space_group_name_H-M   'P 1'
#
loop_
_entity.id
_entity.type
_entity.pdbx_description
1 polymer ?
#
loop_
_entity_poly.entity_id
_entity_poly.type
_entity_poly.pdbx_seq_one_letter_code
_entity_poly.pdbx_strand_id
1 'polypeptide(L)'
;MKLFVALLCVALATVTGVSAQLSLRELAEIVEEYRVQFDDLHEDKDGFVRLARNLIRAELKGLNEATLENLANARNEIDDIMTETREEIAAAILLPNANEQCLLGLVETVLAEGRQAGEGMSSCAADKILIKEGLGDEFRQLTNTLQRISQAAAEYSVYSFAIHNSITDPEDHAEWLEQNYNNQVAFWNDVARPEAQEDLDNLEINRPQLVEENRVCLNGVIARLNTAMQNVRVQINLC
;
A
#
# COMPACT_ATOMS: atom_id res chain seq x y z
N MET A 1 21.47 81.46 -5.85
CA MET A 1 20.17 80.73 -5.94
C MET A 1 19.86 80.44 -7.41
N LYS A 2 20.03 79.18 -7.86
CA LYS A 2 19.39 78.59 -9.07
C LYS A 2 19.87 77.17 -9.41
N LEU A 3 20.92 76.63 -8.76
CA LEU A 3 21.42 75.28 -9.02
C LEU A 3 21.05 74.22 -7.97
N PHE A 4 20.50 74.60 -6.82
CA PHE A 4 20.09 73.65 -5.77
C PHE A 4 18.61 73.24 -5.80
N VAL A 5 17.80 73.82 -6.68
CA VAL A 5 16.37 73.45 -6.84
C VAL A 5 16.19 72.37 -7.91
N ALA A 6 17.16 72.20 -8.83
CA ALA A 6 17.06 71.22 -9.90
C ALA A 6 17.37 69.77 -9.46
N LEU A 7 18.18 69.59 -8.42
CA LEU A 7 18.54 68.26 -7.89
C LEU A 7 17.49 67.68 -6.92
N LEU A 8 16.59 68.51 -6.39
CA LEU A 8 15.49 68.02 -5.54
C LEU A 8 14.27 67.55 -6.36
N CYS A 9 14.10 68.00 -7.60
CA CYS A 9 13.02 67.52 -8.48
C CYS A 9 13.35 66.19 -9.18
N VAL A 10 14.62 65.79 -9.24
CA VAL A 10 15.01 64.48 -9.79
C VAL A 10 14.95 63.38 -8.72
N ALA A 11 15.02 63.74 -7.44
CA ALA A 11 14.88 62.80 -6.32
C ALA A 11 13.44 62.57 -5.84
N LEU A 12 12.46 63.26 -6.44
CA LEU A 12 11.01 63.10 -6.14
C LEU A 12 10.21 62.51 -7.29
N ALA A 13 10.83 62.27 -8.45
CA ALA A 13 10.23 61.53 -9.56
C ALA A 13 10.46 60.01 -9.49
N THR A 14 11.18 59.53 -8.48
CA THR A 14 11.36 58.09 -8.19
C THR A 14 10.35 57.54 -7.16
N VAL A 15 9.31 58.31 -6.83
CA VAL A 15 8.27 57.91 -5.84
C VAL A 15 6.84 58.11 -6.37
N THR A 16 6.65 58.27 -7.68
CA THR A 16 5.34 58.06 -8.30
C THR A 16 5.33 56.64 -8.84
N GLY A 17 4.75 55.73 -8.07
CA GLY A 17 4.45 54.37 -8.50
C GLY A 17 3.77 54.40 -9.85
N VAL A 18 4.53 54.02 -10.87
CA VAL A 18 3.96 53.31 -12.00
C VAL A 18 3.94 51.86 -11.54
N SER A 19 2.96 51.48 -10.70
CA SER A 19 2.49 50.11 -10.76
C SER A 19 1.89 50.01 -12.15
N ALA A 20 2.58 49.32 -13.06
CA ALA A 20 2.04 49.04 -14.38
C ALA A 20 0.85 48.12 -14.16
N GLN A 21 -0.32 48.73 -13.96
CA GLN A 21 -1.53 48.04 -13.54
C GLN A 21 -1.84 46.97 -14.57
N LEU A 22 -1.68 45.69 -14.18
CA LEU A 22 -1.84 44.55 -15.07
C LEU A 22 -3.18 44.67 -15.81
N SER A 23 -3.17 44.67 -17.14
CA SER A 23 -4.41 44.76 -17.91
C SER A 23 -5.17 43.44 -17.83
N LEU A 24 -6.50 43.50 -17.99
CA LEU A 24 -7.33 42.28 -18.06
C LEU A 24 -6.93 41.32 -19.19
N ARG A 25 -6.31 41.83 -20.26
CA ARG A 25 -5.77 41.00 -21.35
C ARG A 25 -4.53 40.25 -20.89
N GLU A 26 -3.61 40.94 -20.21
CA GLU A 26 -2.41 40.30 -19.65
C GLU A 26 -2.79 39.29 -18.56
N LEU A 27 -3.78 39.59 -17.72
CA LEU A 27 -4.32 38.62 -16.77
C LEU A 27 -4.91 37.38 -17.48
N ALA A 28 -5.64 37.56 -18.58
CA ALA A 28 -6.20 36.43 -19.33
C ALA A 28 -5.09 35.55 -19.95
N GLU A 29 -4.01 36.16 -20.44
CA GLU A 29 -2.83 35.44 -20.94
C GLU A 29 -2.14 34.64 -19.81
N ILE A 30 -1.95 35.25 -18.63
CA ILE A 30 -1.36 34.60 -17.45
C ILE A 30 -2.24 33.44 -16.94
N VAL A 31 -3.55 33.64 -16.88
CA VAL A 31 -4.51 32.60 -16.48
C VAL A 31 -4.45 31.42 -17.43
N GLU A 32 -4.37 31.66 -18.74
CA GLU A 32 -4.27 30.57 -19.72
C GLU A 32 -2.93 29.83 -19.61
N GLU A 33 -1.83 30.55 -19.36
CA GLU A 33 -0.53 29.93 -19.09
C GLU A 33 -0.60 29.02 -17.85
N TYR A 34 -1.12 29.52 -16.73
CA TYR A 34 -1.27 28.70 -15.52
C TYR A 34 -2.30 27.58 -15.67
N ARG A 35 -3.35 27.76 -16.48
CA ARG A 35 -4.29 26.68 -16.80
C ARG A 35 -3.57 25.49 -17.42
N VAL A 36 -2.72 25.74 -18.42
CA VAL A 36 -1.90 24.69 -19.06
C VAL A 36 -0.96 24.05 -18.04
N GLN A 37 -0.27 24.84 -17.22
CA GLN A 37 0.65 24.31 -16.22
C GLN A 37 -0.08 23.45 -15.14
N PHE A 38 -1.26 23.87 -14.70
CA PHE A 38 -2.09 23.11 -13.77
C PHE A 38 -2.63 21.82 -14.40
N ASP A 39 -2.98 21.83 -15.68
CA ASP A 39 -3.36 20.63 -16.43
C ASP A 39 -2.20 19.64 -16.53
N ASP A 40 -0.99 20.10 -16.89
CA ASP A 40 0.21 19.25 -16.95
C ASP A 40 0.53 18.65 -15.57
N LEU A 41 0.43 19.46 -14.50
CA LEU A 41 0.60 18.99 -13.12
C LEU A 41 -0.47 17.97 -12.72
N HIS A 42 -1.71 18.16 -13.17
CA HIS A 42 -2.80 17.20 -12.96
C HIS A 42 -2.51 15.88 -13.67
N GLU A 43 -2.09 15.92 -14.94
CA GLU A 43 -1.79 14.71 -15.73
C GLU A 43 -0.67 13.89 -15.09
N ASP A 44 0.39 14.54 -14.62
CA ASP A 44 1.48 13.89 -13.89
C ASP A 44 0.98 13.26 -12.58
N LYS A 45 0.22 14.01 -11.78
CA LYS A 45 -0.38 13.51 -10.53
C LYS A 45 -1.29 12.31 -10.78
N ASP A 46 -2.18 12.38 -11.75
CA ASP A 46 -3.08 11.28 -12.10
C ASP A 46 -2.31 10.07 -12.65
N GLY A 47 -1.26 10.31 -13.45
CA GLY A 47 -0.32 9.29 -13.91
C GLY A 47 0.29 8.49 -12.76
N PHE A 48 0.81 9.19 -11.74
CA PHE A 48 1.35 8.56 -10.54
C PHE A 48 0.28 7.79 -9.76
N VAL A 49 -0.91 8.37 -9.56
CA VAL A 49 -2.02 7.69 -8.85
C VAL A 49 -2.43 6.39 -9.55
N ARG A 50 -2.48 6.39 -10.88
CA ARG A 50 -2.76 5.17 -11.66
C ARG A 50 -1.67 4.11 -11.47
N LEU A 51 -0.39 4.53 -11.50
CA LEU A 51 0.73 3.63 -11.23
C LEU A 51 0.64 3.02 -9.83
N ALA A 52 0.47 3.85 -8.80
CA ALA A 52 0.34 3.41 -7.42
C ALA A 52 -0.77 2.37 -7.25
N ARG A 53 -1.97 2.63 -7.79
CA ARG A 53 -3.10 1.67 -7.76
C ARG A 53 -2.75 0.34 -8.40
N ASN A 54 -2.01 0.34 -9.50
CA ASN A 54 -1.62 -0.89 -10.19
C ASN A 54 -0.59 -1.68 -9.37
N LEU A 55 0.43 -1.01 -8.82
CA LEU A 55 1.45 -1.63 -7.99
C LEU A 55 0.83 -2.23 -6.72
N ILE A 56 0.04 -1.47 -5.97
CA ILE A 56 -0.66 -1.95 -4.77
C ILE A 56 -1.46 -3.22 -5.07
N ARG A 57 -2.23 -3.23 -6.16
CA ARG A 57 -3.01 -4.42 -6.55
C ARG A 57 -2.13 -5.61 -6.90
N ALA A 58 -1.04 -5.39 -7.63
CA ALA A 58 -0.10 -6.44 -8.00
C ALA A 58 0.56 -7.05 -6.76
N GLU A 59 1.03 -6.21 -5.84
CA GLU A 59 1.69 -6.61 -4.60
C GLU A 59 0.76 -7.38 -3.66
N LEU A 60 -0.45 -6.86 -3.40
CA LEU A 60 -1.45 -7.54 -2.58
C LEU A 60 -1.92 -8.86 -3.22
N LYS A 61 -1.97 -8.93 -4.55
CA LYS A 61 -2.26 -10.18 -5.27
C LYS A 61 -1.12 -11.19 -5.09
N GLY A 62 0.13 -10.77 -5.30
CA GLY A 62 1.30 -11.62 -5.13
C GLY A 62 1.42 -12.17 -3.70
N LEU A 63 1.10 -11.37 -2.69
CA LEU A 63 1.03 -11.83 -1.30
C LEU A 63 -0.01 -12.95 -1.11
N ASN A 64 -1.20 -12.84 -1.72
CA ASN A 64 -2.22 -13.90 -1.63
C ASN A 64 -1.76 -15.17 -2.32
N GLU A 65 -1.24 -15.06 -3.53
CA GLU A 65 -0.83 -16.22 -4.32
C GLU A 65 0.26 -17.01 -3.58
N ALA A 66 1.28 -16.32 -3.06
CA ALA A 66 2.33 -16.95 -2.26
C ALA A 66 1.83 -17.55 -0.93
N THR A 67 0.91 -16.86 -0.24
CA THR A 67 0.30 -17.40 0.99
C THR A 67 -0.53 -18.64 0.72
N LEU A 68 -1.29 -18.67 -0.38
CA LEU A 68 -2.08 -19.83 -0.80
C LEU A 68 -1.19 -21.00 -1.21
N GLU A 69 -0.07 -20.74 -1.89
CA GLU A 69 0.92 -21.76 -2.22
C GLU A 69 1.52 -22.39 -0.97
N ASN A 70 1.93 -21.58 0.02
CA ASN A 70 2.42 -22.07 1.30
C ASN A 70 1.37 -22.96 2.01
N LEU A 71 0.11 -22.53 2.05
CA LEU A 71 -0.98 -23.31 2.65
C LEU A 71 -1.22 -24.63 1.91
N ALA A 72 -1.19 -24.62 0.58
CA ALA A 72 -1.36 -25.83 -0.23
C ALA A 72 -0.22 -26.82 0.02
N ASN A 73 1.03 -26.35 0.05
CA ASN A 73 2.20 -27.18 0.34
C ASN A 73 2.10 -27.80 1.74
N ALA A 74 1.76 -26.98 2.75
CA ALA A 74 1.63 -27.47 4.12
C ALA A 74 0.48 -28.48 4.28
N ARG A 75 -0.63 -28.28 3.57
CA ARG A 75 -1.73 -29.25 3.55
C ARG A 75 -1.26 -30.61 3.02
N ASN A 76 -0.58 -30.61 1.88
CA ASN A 76 -0.12 -31.85 1.27
C ASN A 76 0.84 -32.60 2.20
N GLU A 77 1.77 -31.88 2.84
CA GLU A 77 2.70 -32.48 3.79
C GLU A 77 1.99 -33.06 5.03
N ILE A 78 0.98 -32.36 5.56
CA ILE A 78 0.12 -32.88 6.64
C ILE A 78 -0.61 -34.15 6.21
N ASP A 79 -1.23 -34.13 5.02
CA ASP A 79 -1.96 -35.27 4.47
C ASP A 79 -1.04 -36.49 4.27
N ASP A 80 0.19 -36.28 3.79
CA ASP A 80 1.21 -37.32 3.61
C ASP A 80 1.62 -37.93 4.97
N ILE A 81 2.00 -37.10 5.95
CA ILE A 81 2.39 -37.54 7.30
C ILE A 81 1.28 -38.38 7.97
N MET A 82 0.04 -37.94 7.84
CA MET A 82 -1.12 -38.67 8.38
C MET A 82 -1.37 -39.98 7.62
N THR A 83 -1.17 -39.99 6.31
CA THR A 83 -1.37 -41.19 5.48
C THR A 83 -0.33 -42.25 5.81
N GLU A 84 0.95 -41.90 5.83
CA GLU A 84 2.04 -42.81 6.20
C GLU A 84 1.79 -43.45 7.58
N THR A 85 1.41 -42.65 8.57
CA THR A 85 1.15 -43.16 9.93
C THR A 85 -0.06 -44.11 9.96
N ARG A 86 -1.12 -43.81 9.21
CA ARG A 86 -2.30 -44.70 9.10
C ARG A 86 -1.97 -46.00 8.38
N GLU A 87 -1.11 -45.97 7.37
CA GLU A 87 -0.64 -47.16 6.66
C GLU A 87 0.19 -48.06 7.59
N GLU A 88 1.05 -47.49 8.44
CA GLU A 88 1.79 -48.24 9.45
C GLU A 88 0.87 -48.91 10.47
N ILE A 89 -0.17 -48.21 10.94
CA ILE A 89 -1.20 -48.78 11.83
C ILE A 89 -1.94 -49.92 11.12
N ALA A 90 -2.37 -49.70 9.86
CA ALA A 90 -3.09 -50.71 9.08
C ALA A 90 -2.25 -51.97 8.86
N ALA A 91 -0.95 -51.82 8.60
CA ALA A 91 -0.03 -52.94 8.48
C ALA A 91 0.09 -53.74 9.79
N ALA A 92 0.10 -53.05 10.94
CA ALA A 92 0.17 -53.68 12.25
C ALA A 92 -1.09 -54.52 12.59
N ILE A 93 -2.28 -54.08 12.15
CA ILE A 93 -3.55 -54.81 12.38
C ILE A 93 -3.52 -56.23 11.78
N LEU A 94 -2.76 -56.44 10.71
CA LEU A 94 -2.68 -57.74 10.02
C LEU A 94 -1.81 -58.78 10.74
N LEU A 95 -1.13 -58.40 11.84
CA LEU A 95 -0.21 -59.29 12.54
C LEU A 95 -0.94 -60.28 13.48
N PRO A 96 -0.41 -61.51 13.68
CA PRO A 96 -1.14 -62.61 14.35
C PRO A 96 -1.49 -62.40 15.83
N ASN A 97 -1.04 -61.32 16.47
CA ASN A 97 -1.30 -60.99 17.89
C ASN A 97 -1.66 -59.51 18.09
N ALA A 98 -2.10 -58.81 17.05
CA ALA A 98 -2.40 -57.38 17.12
C ALA A 98 -3.60 -57.10 18.04
N ASN A 99 -3.47 -56.13 18.96
CA ASN A 99 -4.62 -55.59 19.67
C ASN A 99 -5.32 -54.53 18.81
N GLU A 100 -6.31 -55.01 18.05
CA GLU A 100 -7.09 -54.17 17.14
C GLU A 100 -7.72 -52.96 17.83
N GLN A 101 -8.21 -53.11 19.07
CA GLN A 101 -8.81 -52.00 19.82
C GLN A 101 -7.79 -50.91 20.16
N CYS A 102 -6.56 -51.29 20.52
CA CYS A 102 -5.47 -50.35 20.76
C CYS A 102 -5.08 -49.61 19.48
N LEU A 103 -4.93 -50.34 18.36
CA LEU A 103 -4.58 -49.78 17.06
C LEU A 103 -5.66 -48.83 16.51
N LEU A 104 -6.94 -49.16 16.67
CA LEU A 104 -8.04 -48.25 16.30
C LEU A 104 -8.03 -46.96 17.13
N GLY A 105 -7.69 -47.04 18.42
CA GLY A 105 -7.49 -45.84 19.27
C GLY A 105 -6.32 -44.95 18.80
N LEU A 106 -5.28 -45.55 18.22
CA LEU A 106 -4.20 -44.78 17.59
C LEU A 106 -4.68 -44.05 16.34
N VAL A 107 -5.57 -44.63 15.53
CA VAL A 107 -6.18 -43.94 14.37
C VAL A 107 -6.97 -42.70 14.82
N GLU A 108 -7.75 -42.81 15.91
CA GLU A 108 -8.46 -41.65 16.47
C GLU A 108 -7.50 -40.54 16.89
N THR A 109 -6.35 -40.90 17.47
CA THR A 109 -5.27 -39.96 17.81
C THR A 109 -4.73 -39.28 16.56
N VAL A 110 -4.42 -40.02 15.48
CA VAL A 110 -3.96 -39.44 14.21
C VAL A 110 -4.98 -38.42 13.67
N LEU A 111 -6.28 -38.75 13.70
CA LEU A 111 -7.34 -37.86 13.24
C LEU A 111 -7.54 -36.63 14.13
N ALA A 112 -7.27 -36.73 15.44
CA ALA A 112 -7.32 -35.60 16.35
C ALA A 112 -6.15 -34.63 16.11
N GLU A 113 -4.93 -35.16 16.00
CA GLU A 113 -3.73 -34.37 15.70
C GLU A 113 -3.81 -33.71 14.32
N GLY A 114 -4.36 -34.40 13.31
CA GLY A 114 -4.63 -33.83 12.00
C GLY A 114 -5.61 -32.65 12.04
N ARG A 115 -6.67 -32.74 12.86
CA ARG A 115 -7.60 -31.61 13.08
C ARG A 115 -6.89 -30.43 13.73
N GLN A 116 -6.07 -30.67 14.75
CA GLN A 116 -5.27 -29.64 15.41
C GLN A 116 -4.26 -28.99 14.45
N ALA A 117 -3.66 -29.76 13.55
CA ALA A 117 -2.80 -29.22 12.50
C ALA A 117 -3.59 -28.30 11.54
N GLY A 118 -4.79 -28.70 11.13
CA GLY A 118 -5.69 -27.87 10.31
C GLY A 118 -6.11 -26.56 10.99
N GLU A 119 -6.39 -26.59 12.29
CA GLU A 119 -6.62 -25.39 13.11
C GLU A 119 -5.38 -24.49 13.15
N GLY A 120 -4.19 -25.08 13.32
CA GLY A 120 -2.91 -24.39 13.25
C GLY A 120 -2.68 -23.68 11.91
N MET A 121 -2.99 -24.35 10.79
CA MET A 121 -2.92 -23.73 9.46
C MET A 121 -3.85 -22.52 9.35
N SER A 122 -5.07 -22.64 9.85
CA SER A 122 -6.05 -21.55 9.83
C SER A 122 -5.57 -20.35 10.64
N SER A 123 -4.95 -20.60 11.80
CA SER A 123 -4.32 -19.55 12.62
C SER A 123 -3.17 -18.86 11.87
N CYS A 124 -2.28 -19.63 11.22
CA CYS A 124 -1.17 -19.05 10.43
C CYS A 124 -1.65 -18.21 9.23
N ALA A 125 -2.86 -18.47 8.72
CA ALA A 125 -3.47 -17.70 7.64
C ALA A 125 -4.20 -16.45 8.14
N ALA A 126 -4.85 -16.52 9.31
CA ALA A 126 -5.67 -15.43 9.86
C ALA A 126 -4.90 -14.12 10.04
N ASP A 127 -3.68 -14.19 10.59
CA ASP A 127 -2.82 -13.01 10.78
C ASP A 127 -2.48 -12.33 9.44
N LYS A 128 -2.30 -13.12 8.38
CA LYS A 128 -1.95 -12.60 7.06
C LYS A 128 -3.15 -11.99 6.34
N ILE A 129 -4.35 -12.51 6.57
CA ILE A 129 -5.60 -11.89 6.09
C ILE A 129 -5.78 -10.51 6.73
N LEU A 130 -5.60 -10.40 8.04
CA LEU A 130 -5.72 -9.12 8.76
C LEU A 130 -4.71 -8.06 8.28
N ILE A 131 -3.45 -8.45 8.10
CA ILE A 131 -2.41 -7.55 7.58
C ILE A 131 -2.78 -7.06 6.18
N LYS A 132 -3.23 -7.96 5.30
CA LYS A 132 -3.64 -7.61 3.94
C LYS A 132 -4.82 -6.64 3.92
N GLU A 133 -5.85 -6.90 4.73
CA GLU A 133 -7.03 -6.03 4.81
C GLU A 133 -6.66 -4.64 5.32
N GLY A 134 -5.81 -4.57 6.36
CA GLY A 134 -5.28 -3.29 6.87
C GLY A 134 -4.49 -2.51 5.81
N LEU A 135 -3.52 -3.17 5.16
CA LEU A 135 -2.73 -2.56 4.08
C LEU A 135 -3.63 -2.09 2.93
N GLY A 136 -4.63 -2.90 2.55
CA GLY A 136 -5.58 -2.56 1.50
C GLY A 136 -6.35 -1.27 1.79
N ASP A 137 -6.80 -1.08 3.03
CA ASP A 137 -7.51 0.13 3.45
C ASP A 137 -6.61 1.36 3.51
N GLU A 138 -5.40 1.23 4.07
CA GLU A 138 -4.40 2.30 4.12
C GLU A 138 -4.03 2.80 2.72
N PHE A 139 -3.74 1.90 1.80
CA PHE A 139 -3.42 2.26 0.42
C PHE A 139 -4.62 2.82 -0.35
N ARG A 140 -5.84 2.39 -0.03
CA ARG A 140 -7.05 3.01 -0.57
C ARG A 140 -7.19 4.45 -0.08
N GLN A 141 -6.88 4.73 1.18
CA GLN A 141 -6.88 6.09 1.71
C GLN A 141 -5.80 6.95 1.06
N LEU A 142 -4.58 6.43 0.90
CA LEU A 142 -3.49 7.10 0.19
C LEU A 142 -3.92 7.48 -1.23
N THR A 143 -4.34 6.52 -2.04
CA THR A 143 -4.71 6.76 -3.45
C THR A 143 -5.93 7.66 -3.61
N ASN A 144 -6.87 7.66 -2.67
CA ASN A 144 -7.99 8.62 -2.65
C ASN A 144 -7.53 10.03 -2.31
N THR A 145 -6.58 10.17 -1.37
CA THR A 145 -6.01 11.47 -0.99
C THR A 145 -5.23 12.07 -2.15
N LEU A 146 -4.37 11.28 -2.80
CA LEU A 146 -3.63 11.70 -3.99
C LEU A 146 -4.56 12.06 -5.16
N GLN A 147 -5.65 11.32 -5.36
CA GLN A 147 -6.65 11.68 -6.39
C GLN A 147 -7.31 13.04 -6.09
N ARG A 148 -7.60 13.35 -4.82
CA ARG A 148 -8.17 14.65 -4.44
C ARG A 148 -7.19 15.78 -4.71
N ILE A 149 -5.91 15.59 -4.38
CA ILE A 149 -4.84 16.55 -4.67
C ILE A 149 -4.68 16.74 -6.20
N SER A 150 -4.79 15.65 -6.96
CA SER A 150 -4.78 15.70 -8.43
C SER A 150 -5.98 16.47 -8.99
N GLN A 151 -7.20 16.15 -8.55
CA GLN A 151 -8.43 16.81 -9.01
C GLN A 151 -8.43 18.30 -8.67
N ALA A 152 -7.94 18.66 -7.48
CA ALA A 152 -7.84 20.05 -7.08
C ALA A 152 -7.02 20.84 -8.11
N ALA A 153 -5.85 20.33 -8.53
CA ALA A 153 -4.98 20.97 -9.53
C ALA A 153 -5.73 21.34 -10.82
N ALA A 154 -6.55 20.43 -11.36
CA ALA A 154 -7.32 20.66 -12.59
C ALA A 154 -8.40 21.77 -12.46
N GLU A 155 -8.86 22.06 -11.25
CA GLU A 155 -9.94 23.01 -10.99
C GLU A 155 -9.44 24.40 -10.55
N TYR A 156 -8.16 24.53 -10.20
CA TYR A 156 -7.61 25.74 -9.56
C TYR A 156 -7.72 27.01 -10.41
N SER A 157 -7.45 26.93 -11.71
CA SER A 157 -7.51 28.07 -12.64
C SER A 157 -8.92 28.61 -12.85
N VAL A 158 -9.94 27.76 -12.67
CA VAL A 158 -11.36 28.18 -12.75
C VAL A 158 -11.84 28.67 -11.39
N TYR A 159 -11.46 27.97 -10.32
CA TYR A 159 -11.83 28.32 -8.95
C TYR A 159 -11.29 29.69 -8.52
N SER A 160 -10.11 30.09 -9.01
CA SER A 160 -9.47 31.35 -8.68
C SER A 160 -10.35 32.59 -8.97
N PHE A 161 -11.16 32.54 -10.03
CA PHE A 161 -12.12 33.61 -10.36
C PHE A 161 -13.29 33.74 -9.38
N ALA A 162 -13.60 32.69 -8.60
CA ALA A 162 -14.64 32.74 -7.58
C ALA A 162 -14.15 33.39 -6.27
N ILE A 163 -12.84 33.47 -6.07
CA ILE A 163 -12.22 33.93 -4.83
C ILE A 163 -11.43 35.24 -4.98
N HIS A 164 -11.00 35.60 -6.19
CA HIS A 164 -10.31 36.87 -6.47
C HIS A 164 -11.15 37.81 -7.34
N ASN A 165 -11.18 39.10 -6.97
CA ASN A 165 -11.79 40.13 -7.78
C ASN A 165 -10.84 40.57 -8.90
N SER A 166 -10.81 39.75 -9.95
CA SER A 166 -9.95 39.92 -11.14
C SER A 166 -10.12 41.28 -11.85
N ILE A 167 -11.24 41.97 -11.62
CA ILE A 167 -11.56 43.26 -12.27
C ILE A 167 -10.94 44.42 -11.51
N THR A 168 -10.92 44.35 -10.18
CA THR A 168 -10.39 45.43 -9.33
C THR A 168 -8.94 45.25 -8.96
N ASP A 169 -8.46 44.00 -8.91
CA ASP A 169 -7.10 43.65 -8.54
C ASP A 169 -6.55 42.46 -9.37
N PRO A 170 -6.20 42.72 -10.64
CA PRO A 170 -5.67 41.69 -11.53
C PRO A 170 -4.24 41.24 -11.14
N GLU A 171 -3.47 42.09 -10.48
CA GLU A 171 -2.12 41.77 -10.00
C GLU A 171 -2.15 40.74 -8.87
N ASP A 172 -3.00 40.96 -7.86
CA ASP A 172 -3.20 40.00 -6.76
C ASP A 172 -3.64 38.62 -7.27
N HIS A 173 -4.55 38.58 -8.25
CA HIS A 173 -4.98 37.31 -8.84
C HIS A 173 -3.83 36.57 -9.55
N ALA A 174 -3.02 37.28 -10.33
CA ALA A 174 -1.87 36.69 -11.01
C ALA A 174 -0.81 36.16 -10.02
N GLU A 175 -0.48 36.95 -8.99
CA GLU A 175 0.46 36.55 -7.94
C GLU A 175 -0.06 35.32 -7.17
N TRP A 176 -1.36 35.28 -6.86
CA TRP A 176 -1.94 34.13 -6.20
C TRP A 176 -1.86 32.86 -7.05
N LEU A 177 -2.10 32.92 -8.36
CA LEU A 177 -1.98 31.77 -9.26
C LEU A 177 -0.55 31.22 -9.27
N GLU A 178 0.43 32.11 -9.39
CA GLU A 178 1.86 31.76 -9.32
C GLU A 178 2.22 31.08 -7.99
N GLN A 179 1.88 31.72 -6.88
CA GLN A 179 2.20 31.20 -5.55
C GLN A 179 1.54 29.84 -5.31
N ASN A 180 0.27 29.67 -5.69
CA ASN A 180 -0.43 28.39 -5.51
C ASN A 180 0.11 27.30 -6.41
N TYR A 181 0.45 27.62 -7.66
CA TYR A 181 1.08 26.65 -8.55
C TYR A 181 2.42 26.18 -7.96
N ASN A 182 3.29 27.12 -7.59
CA ASN A 182 4.60 26.81 -7.00
C ASN A 182 4.47 26.01 -5.70
N ASN A 183 3.52 26.36 -4.84
CA ASN A 183 3.24 25.62 -3.60
C ASN A 183 2.77 24.18 -3.89
N GLN A 184 1.93 23.98 -4.90
CA GLN A 184 1.47 22.65 -5.28
C GLN A 184 2.57 21.81 -5.91
N VAL A 185 3.44 22.41 -6.73
CA VAL A 185 4.60 21.73 -7.31
C VAL A 185 5.56 21.32 -6.19
N ALA A 186 5.89 22.23 -5.27
CA ALA A 186 6.77 21.94 -4.14
C ALA A 186 6.19 20.85 -3.24
N PHE A 187 4.93 20.98 -2.80
CA PHE A 187 4.28 19.96 -1.99
C PHE A 187 4.23 18.59 -2.70
N TRP A 188 3.96 18.59 -4.00
CA TRP A 188 3.90 17.35 -4.77
C TRP A 188 5.27 16.66 -4.88
N ASN A 189 6.31 17.41 -5.26
CA ASN A 189 7.63 16.88 -5.53
C ASN A 189 8.44 16.57 -4.26
N ASP A 190 8.26 17.38 -3.21
CA ASP A 190 9.10 17.31 -2.01
C ASP A 190 8.45 16.52 -0.87
N VAL A 191 7.13 16.28 -0.93
CA VAL A 191 6.37 15.63 0.14
C VAL A 191 5.50 14.50 -0.38
N ALA A 192 4.42 14.82 -1.10
CA ALA A 192 3.35 13.84 -1.36
C ALA A 192 3.80 12.66 -2.23
N ARG A 193 4.56 12.92 -3.31
CA ARG A 193 5.05 11.86 -4.18
C ARG A 193 6.16 11.03 -3.51
N PRO A 194 7.19 11.63 -2.87
CA PRO A 194 8.19 10.86 -2.13
C PRO A 194 7.61 9.98 -1.03
N GLU A 195 6.71 10.50 -0.19
CA GLU A 195 6.08 9.71 0.89
C GLU A 195 5.26 8.54 0.32
N ALA A 196 4.46 8.81 -0.71
CA ALA A 196 3.70 7.75 -1.37
C ALA A 196 4.61 6.70 -2.05
N GLN A 197 5.76 7.12 -2.59
CA GLN A 197 6.73 6.20 -3.17
C GLN A 197 7.39 5.34 -2.09
N GLU A 198 7.75 5.91 -0.94
CA GLU A 198 8.30 5.17 0.19
C GLU A 198 7.31 4.09 0.68
N ASP A 199 6.02 4.42 0.79
CA ASP A 199 5.00 3.45 1.16
C ASP A 199 4.88 2.30 0.14
N LEU A 200 4.98 2.61 -1.16
CA LEU A 200 4.97 1.61 -2.24
C LEU A 200 6.21 0.72 -2.20
N ASP A 201 7.38 1.29 -1.96
CA ASP A 201 8.64 0.56 -1.86
C ASP A 201 8.63 -0.35 -0.62
N ASN A 202 8.10 0.15 0.51
CA ASN A 202 7.93 -0.63 1.74
C ASN A 202 6.99 -1.82 1.52
N LEU A 203 5.93 -1.68 0.72
CA LEU A 203 5.06 -2.81 0.37
C LEU A 203 5.83 -3.90 -0.38
N GLU A 204 6.62 -3.52 -1.38
CA GLU A 204 7.43 -4.46 -2.17
C GLU A 204 8.49 -5.16 -1.30
N ILE A 205 9.18 -4.40 -0.45
CA ILE A 205 10.24 -4.91 0.44
C ILE A 205 9.68 -5.85 1.52
N ASN A 206 8.52 -5.53 2.09
CA ASN A 206 7.94 -6.30 3.19
C ASN A 206 7.21 -7.57 2.72
N ARG A 207 6.73 -7.62 1.47
CA ARG A 207 5.99 -8.78 0.95
C ARG A 207 6.77 -10.10 1.12
N PRO A 208 8.04 -10.24 0.70
CA PRO A 208 8.82 -11.47 0.90
C PRO A 208 8.91 -11.90 2.36
N GLN A 209 9.08 -10.95 3.28
CA GLN A 209 9.15 -11.24 4.71
C GLN A 209 7.81 -11.79 5.23
N LEU A 210 6.69 -11.19 4.84
CA LEU A 210 5.35 -11.66 5.25
C LEU A 210 5.07 -13.08 4.74
N VAL A 211 5.52 -13.40 3.52
CA VAL A 211 5.42 -14.76 2.95
C VAL A 211 6.29 -15.74 3.73
N GLU A 212 7.53 -15.35 4.07
CA GLU A 212 8.44 -16.19 4.85
C GLU A 212 7.90 -16.46 6.26
N GLU A 213 7.36 -15.45 6.95
CA GLU A 213 6.74 -15.62 8.26
C GLU A 213 5.57 -16.62 8.24
N ASN A 214 4.75 -16.59 7.18
CA ASN A 214 3.69 -17.57 6.99
C ASN A 214 4.25 -18.98 6.80
N ARG A 215 5.30 -19.13 5.99
CA ARG A 215 6.00 -20.41 5.79
C ARG A 215 6.58 -20.95 7.11
N VAL A 216 7.25 -20.11 7.89
CA VAL A 216 7.81 -20.48 9.20
C VAL A 216 6.72 -20.92 10.17
N CYS A 217 5.57 -20.22 10.20
CA CYS A 217 4.44 -20.62 11.02
C CYS A 217 3.92 -22.02 10.65
N LEU A 218 3.74 -22.29 9.35
CA LEU A 218 3.27 -23.57 8.85
C LEU A 218 4.27 -24.71 9.10
N ASN A 219 5.57 -24.46 8.94
CA ASN A 219 6.61 -25.42 9.30
C ASN A 219 6.54 -25.80 10.79
N GLY A 220 6.21 -24.84 11.66
CA GLY A 220 5.97 -25.09 13.08
C GLY A 220 4.76 -26.01 13.34
N VAL A 221 3.69 -25.87 12.55
CA VAL A 221 2.52 -26.77 12.59
C VAL A 221 2.91 -28.19 12.17
N ILE A 222 3.59 -28.32 11.04
CA ILE A 222 4.05 -29.60 10.50
C ILE A 222 4.99 -30.30 11.49
N ALA A 223 5.96 -29.59 12.06
CA ALA A 223 6.91 -30.16 13.01
C ALA A 223 6.21 -30.73 14.26
N ARG A 224 5.18 -30.03 14.77
CA ARG A 224 4.36 -30.53 15.89
C ARG A 224 3.60 -31.80 15.50
N LEU A 225 2.95 -31.82 14.34
CA LEU A 225 2.27 -33.02 13.84
C LEU A 225 3.23 -34.19 13.69
N ASN A 226 4.40 -33.97 13.08
CA ASN A 226 5.40 -35.02 12.88
C ASN A 226 5.88 -35.61 14.22
N THR A 227 6.09 -34.75 15.23
CA THR A 227 6.43 -35.20 16.59
C THR A 227 5.31 -36.07 17.19
N ALA A 228 4.05 -35.65 17.05
CA ALA A 228 2.91 -36.42 17.50
C ALA A 228 2.82 -37.78 16.77
N MET A 229 3.03 -37.81 15.45
CA MET A 229 2.98 -39.04 14.66
C MET A 229 4.13 -39.99 15.01
N GLN A 230 5.33 -39.48 15.30
CA GLN A 230 6.43 -40.31 15.81
C GLN A 230 6.05 -41.00 17.13
N ASN A 231 5.36 -40.31 18.03
CA ASN A 231 4.86 -40.92 19.26
C ASN A 231 3.82 -42.01 18.99
N VAL A 232 2.92 -41.79 18.02
CA VAL A 232 1.96 -42.81 17.57
C VAL A 232 2.69 -44.05 17.04
N ARG A 233 3.68 -43.85 16.15
CA ARG A 233 4.47 -44.95 15.57
C ARG A 233 5.19 -45.79 16.62
N VAL A 234 5.71 -45.16 17.68
CA VAL A 234 6.31 -45.89 18.82
C VAL A 234 5.26 -46.74 19.55
N GLN A 235 4.04 -46.23 19.71
CA GLN A 235 2.95 -46.94 20.39
C GLN A 235 2.38 -48.11 19.60
N ILE A 236 2.51 -48.13 18.27
CA ILE A 236 2.08 -49.26 17.42
C ILE A 236 2.69 -50.59 17.93
N ASN A 237 3.96 -50.58 18.31
CA ASN A 237 4.66 -51.78 18.80
C ASN A 237 4.19 -52.27 20.17
N LEU A 238 3.35 -51.50 20.87
CA LEU A 238 2.82 -51.81 22.20
C LEU A 238 1.39 -52.37 22.15
N CYS A 239 0.77 -52.48 20.98
CA CYS A 239 -0.65 -52.83 20.82
C CYS A 239 -0.94 -54.33 20.57
#